data_AF-A0A7K4B1L9-F1
#
_entry.id   AF-A0A7K4B1L9-F1
#
_cell.length_a   1.000
_cell.length_b   1.000
_cell.length_c   1.000
_cell.angle_alpha   90.00
_cell.angle_beta   90.00
_cell.angle_gamma   90.00
#
_symmetry.space_group_name_H-M   'P 1'
#
loop_
_entity.id
_entity.type
_entity.pdbx_description
1 polymer ?
#
loop_
_entity_poly.entity_id
_entity_poly.type
_entity_poly.pdbx_seq_one_letter_code
_entity_poly.pdbx_strand_id
1 'polypeptide(L)'
;MWAIEEELPCYTFLVRNEYTGMRYEVIVAEEHRVLFDDKSVFTSLPKACPFFRKGKDTDLWYCTVHLTRPDVCREFACWRFLILDQQGRRAGRVMGTRHLHAEDLELQKIWDEKVRVLIEPDDAAWDEKMCEIIRSAGFIIRD
;
A
#
# COMPACT_ATOMS: atom_id res chain seq x y z
N MET A 1 5.82 2.88 0.90
CA MET A 1 5.34 3.48 -0.34
C MET A 1 6.47 3.46 -1.37
N TRP A 2 6.18 3.69 -2.65
CA TRP A 2 7.21 3.71 -3.71
C TRP A 2 7.51 5.15 -4.09
N ALA A 3 8.79 5.52 -4.04
CA ALA A 3 9.27 6.80 -4.54
C ALA A 3 9.95 6.57 -5.90
N ILE A 4 9.59 7.37 -6.91
CA ILE A 4 10.36 7.44 -8.16
C ILE A 4 11.61 8.27 -7.86
N GLU A 5 12.79 7.67 -8.02
CA GLU A 5 14.08 8.36 -7.86
C GLU A 5 14.60 8.89 -9.20
N GLU A 6 14.36 8.17 -10.29
CA GLU A 6 14.84 8.53 -11.63
C GLU A 6 13.84 8.08 -12.71
N GLU A 7 13.62 8.93 -13.71
CA GLU A 7 12.88 8.58 -14.93
C GLU A 7 13.89 8.22 -16.03
N LEU A 8 13.77 7.01 -16.55
CA LEU A 8 14.62 6.45 -17.59
C LEU A 8 13.85 6.40 -18.92
N PRO A 9 14.54 6.23 -20.06
CA PRO A 9 13.88 6.13 -21.36
C PRO A 9 12.83 5.01 -21.43
N CYS A 10 11.88 5.12 -22.36
CA CYS A 10 10.88 4.09 -22.66
C CYS A 10 9.91 3.74 -21.52
N TYR A 11 9.52 4.72 -20.70
CA TYR A 11 8.65 4.52 -19.53
C TYR A 11 9.26 3.56 -18.48
N THR A 12 10.59 3.61 -18.34
CA THR A 12 11.33 2.89 -17.32
C THR A 12 11.60 3.84 -16.16
N PHE A 13 11.56 3.34 -14.93
CA PHE A 13 11.74 4.14 -13.71
C PHE A 13 12.59 3.40 -12.70
N LEU A 14 13.55 4.10 -12.09
CA LEU A 14 14.22 3.63 -10.89
C LEU A 14 13.37 4.03 -9.68
N VAL A 15 12.96 3.05 -8.90
CA VAL A 15 12.08 3.25 -7.75
C VAL A 15 12.71 2.74 -6.48
N ARG A 16 12.48 3.46 -5.38
CA ARG A 16 12.87 3.04 -4.04
C ARG A 16 11.64 2.67 -3.24
N ASN A 17 11.70 1.51 -2.59
CA ASN A 17 10.74 1.13 -1.57
C ASN A 17 11.07 1.90 -0.28
N GLU A 18 10.19 2.79 0.15
CA GLU A 18 10.46 3.67 1.30
C GLU A 18 10.49 2.93 2.65
N TYR A 19 9.93 1.73 2.73
CA TYR A 19 9.96 0.94 3.97
C TYR A 19 11.27 0.16 4.13
N THR A 20 11.83 -0.32 3.02
CA THR A 20 13.01 -1.21 3.03
C THR A 20 14.28 -0.55 2.51
N GLY A 21 14.16 0.61 1.84
CA GLY A 21 15.27 1.28 1.17
C GLY A 21 15.74 0.60 -0.13
N MET A 22 15.17 -0.54 -0.49
CA MET A 22 15.57 -1.30 -1.69
C MET A 22 15.15 -0.59 -2.97
N ARG A 23 15.99 -0.74 -4.01
CA ARG A 23 15.79 -0.12 -5.32
C ARG A 23 15.47 -1.15 -6.39
N TYR A 24 14.60 -0.77 -7.32
CA TYR A 24 14.17 -1.63 -8.41
C TYR A 24 13.97 -0.80 -9.67
N GLU A 25 14.24 -1.41 -10.81
CA GLU A 25 13.83 -0.88 -12.10
C GLU A 25 12.45 -1.42 -12.44
N VAL A 26 11.53 -0.54 -12.86
CA VAL A 26 10.18 -0.91 -13.27
C VAL A 26 9.85 -0.25 -14.60
N ILE A 27 9.05 -0.94 -15.42
CA ILE A 27 8.64 -0.51 -16.75
C ILE A 27 7.11 -0.44 -16.78
N VAL A 28 6.57 0.67 -17.23
CA VAL A 28 5.13 0.78 -17.46
C VAL A 28 4.76 -0.09 -18.67
N ALA A 29 3.84 -1.02 -18.43
CA ALA A 29 3.27 -1.88 -19.46
C ALA A 29 2.66 -1.02 -20.57
N GLU A 30 2.91 -1.40 -21.83
CA GLU A 30 2.60 -0.59 -23.00
C GLU A 30 1.11 -0.24 -23.08
N GLU A 31 0.25 -1.21 -22.79
CA GLU A 31 -1.20 -1.09 -22.73
C GLU A 31 -1.71 -0.14 -21.64
N HIS A 32 -0.88 0.18 -20.65
CA HIS A 32 -1.21 1.04 -19.52
C HIS A 32 -0.53 2.41 -19.55
N ARG A 33 0.27 2.75 -20.58
CA ARG A 33 0.97 4.05 -20.66
C ARG A 33 0.01 5.24 -20.65
N VAL A 34 -1.06 5.16 -21.42
CA VAL A 34 -2.12 6.19 -21.46
C VAL A 34 -2.77 6.37 -20.07
N LEU A 35 -2.98 5.29 -19.33
CA LEU A 35 -3.49 5.35 -17.95
C LEU A 35 -2.44 5.93 -16.99
N PHE A 36 -1.17 5.58 -17.15
CA PHE A 36 -0.08 6.08 -16.32
C PHE A 36 0.11 7.60 -16.43
N ASP A 37 -0.05 8.14 -17.64
CA ASP A 37 0.07 9.58 -17.90
C ASP A 37 -1.07 10.38 -17.27
N ASP A 38 -2.22 9.75 -17.03
CA ASP A 38 -3.29 10.35 -16.26
C ASP A 38 -2.93 10.43 -14.77
N LYS A 39 -2.78 11.65 -14.24
CA LYS A 39 -2.43 11.89 -12.83
C LYS A 39 -3.66 12.24 -11.96
N SER A 40 -4.88 12.19 -12.49
CA SER A 40 -6.10 12.55 -11.75
C SER A 40 -6.35 11.69 -10.50
N VAL A 41 -5.84 10.47 -10.46
CA VAL A 41 -5.93 9.57 -9.30
C VAL A 41 -5.43 10.23 -8.02
N PHE A 42 -4.41 11.09 -8.10
CA PHE A 42 -3.80 11.75 -6.95
C PHE A 42 -4.67 12.88 -6.39
N THR A 43 -5.67 13.36 -7.12
CA THR A 43 -6.66 14.29 -6.58
C THR A 43 -7.54 13.59 -5.54
N SER A 44 -7.97 12.35 -5.81
CA SER A 44 -8.76 11.54 -4.88
C SER A 44 -7.91 10.78 -3.86
N LEU A 45 -6.70 10.36 -4.25
CA LEU A 45 -5.79 9.55 -3.45
C LEU A 45 -4.37 10.15 -3.50
N PRO A 46 -4.08 11.25 -2.78
CA PRO A 46 -2.79 11.95 -2.86
C PRO A 46 -1.58 11.07 -2.51
N LYS A 47 -1.81 10.04 -1.67
CA LYS A 47 -0.81 9.07 -1.22
C LYS A 47 -0.78 7.77 -2.05
N ALA A 48 -1.48 7.72 -3.19
CA ALA A 48 -1.48 6.51 -4.02
C ALA A 48 -0.07 6.18 -4.53
N CYS A 49 0.20 4.89 -4.75
CA CYS A 49 1.40 4.46 -5.45
C CYS A 49 1.52 5.17 -6.81
N PRO A 50 2.72 5.64 -7.22
CA PRO A 50 2.92 6.35 -8.49
C PRO A 50 2.43 5.60 -9.73
N PHE A 51 2.33 4.26 -9.64
CA PHE A 51 1.93 3.35 -10.72
C PHE A 51 0.51 2.80 -10.56
N PHE A 52 -0.29 3.31 -9.63
CA PHE A 52 -1.66 2.85 -9.40
C PHE A 52 -2.68 3.74 -10.10
N ARG A 53 -3.56 3.18 -10.92
CA ARG A 53 -4.53 3.93 -11.75
C ARG A 53 -5.91 3.28 -11.73
N LYS A 54 -6.97 4.09 -11.81
CA LYS A 54 -8.32 3.61 -12.09
C LYS A 54 -8.52 3.55 -13.60
N GLY A 55 -9.17 2.50 -14.10
CA GLY A 55 -9.56 2.43 -15.51
C GLY A 55 -10.59 3.52 -15.84
N LYS A 56 -10.51 4.10 -17.05
CA LYS A 56 -11.45 5.14 -17.48
C LYS A 56 -12.84 4.57 -17.78
N ASP A 57 -12.86 3.39 -18.40
CA ASP A 57 -14.09 2.73 -18.87
C ASP A 57 -14.48 1.52 -18.01
N THR A 58 -13.71 1.26 -16.95
CA THR A 58 -13.90 0.13 -16.04
C THR A 58 -13.80 0.59 -14.61
N ASP A 59 -14.62 0.06 -13.70
CA ASP A 59 -14.46 0.33 -12.26
C ASP A 59 -13.26 -0.41 -11.63
N LEU A 60 -12.39 -0.97 -12.48
CA LEU A 60 -11.19 -1.71 -12.09
C LEU A 60 -10.01 -0.78 -11.84
N TRP A 61 -9.09 -1.26 -11.02
CA TRP A 61 -7.85 -0.59 -10.68
C TRP A 61 -6.65 -1.38 -11.18
N TYR A 62 -5.65 -0.67 -11.69
CA TYR A 62 -4.50 -1.22 -12.41
C TYR A 62 -3.19 -0.78 -11.77
N CYS A 63 -2.25 -1.73 -11.69
CA CYS A 63 -0.84 -1.42 -11.51
C CYS A 63 -0.21 -1.29 -12.91
N THR A 64 0.21 -0.08 -13.29
CA THR A 64 0.71 0.17 -14.64
C THR A 64 2.04 -0.53 -14.90
N VAL A 65 2.81 -0.86 -13.85
CA VAL A 65 4.04 -1.65 -13.92
C VAL A 65 3.85 -3.13 -13.61
N HIS A 66 2.62 -3.67 -13.70
CA HIS A 66 2.30 -5.03 -13.21
C HIS A 66 3.21 -6.16 -13.72
N LEU A 67 3.77 -6.03 -14.93
CA LEU A 67 4.68 -7.00 -15.55
C LEU A 67 6.04 -7.04 -14.84
N THR A 68 6.60 -5.87 -14.53
CA THR A 68 7.91 -5.71 -13.88
C THR A 68 7.80 -5.29 -12.43
N ARG A 69 6.61 -5.37 -11.83
CA ARG A 69 6.42 -4.93 -10.45
C ARG A 69 7.37 -5.73 -9.56
N PRO A 70 8.09 -5.07 -8.62
CA PRO A 70 9.04 -5.75 -7.76
C PRO A 70 8.42 -6.94 -7.03
N ASP A 71 9.19 -7.98 -6.72
CA ASP A 71 8.64 -9.19 -6.08
C ASP A 71 7.99 -8.88 -4.73
N VAL A 72 8.51 -7.87 -4.02
CA VAL A 72 7.83 -7.28 -2.86
C VAL A 72 6.38 -6.91 -3.27
N CYS A 73 6.10 -6.16 -4.33
CA CYS A 73 4.71 -5.91 -4.78
C CYS A 73 3.90 -7.17 -5.17
N ARG A 74 4.54 -8.29 -5.54
CA ARG A 74 3.84 -9.53 -5.92
C ARG A 74 3.46 -10.35 -4.69
N GLU A 75 4.37 -10.42 -3.73
CA GLU A 75 4.18 -11.07 -2.43
C GLU A 75 3.28 -10.23 -1.50
N PHE A 76 3.21 -8.92 -1.76
CA PHE A 76 2.59 -7.91 -0.94
C PHE A 76 1.56 -7.10 -1.73
N ALA A 77 0.33 -7.64 -1.84
CA ALA A 77 -0.81 -6.86 -2.31
C ALA A 77 -0.90 -5.52 -1.53
N CYS A 78 -1.04 -4.41 -2.26
CA CYS A 78 -0.97 -3.01 -1.81
C CYS A 78 -1.19 -2.81 -0.30
N TRP A 79 -0.09 -2.57 0.42
CA TRP A 79 -0.14 -2.23 1.84
C TRP A 79 -0.79 -0.86 2.02
N ARG A 80 -1.79 -0.84 2.88
CA ARG A 80 -2.42 0.36 3.42
C ARG A 80 -1.74 0.82 4.70
N PHE A 81 -1.27 -0.13 5.53
CA PHE A 81 -0.49 0.14 6.74
C PHE A 81 0.57 -0.93 6.98
N LEU A 82 1.74 -0.50 7.47
CA LEU A 82 2.76 -1.37 8.05
C LEU A 82 2.72 -1.23 9.57
N ILE A 83 2.63 -2.37 10.27
CA ILE A 83 2.56 -2.43 11.74
C ILE A 83 3.86 -3.07 12.25
N LEU A 84 4.52 -2.38 13.17
CA LEU A 84 5.77 -2.79 13.80
C LEU A 84 5.58 -3.02 15.30
N ASP A 85 6.36 -3.94 15.87
CA ASP A 85 6.48 -4.10 17.31
C ASP A 85 7.28 -2.94 17.96
N GLN A 86 7.40 -2.98 19.29
CA GLN A 86 8.12 -1.95 20.06
C GLN A 86 9.63 -1.91 19.75
N GLN A 87 10.19 -2.98 19.19
CA GLN A 87 11.59 -3.05 18.77
C GLN A 87 11.77 -2.61 17.30
N GLY A 88 10.68 -2.19 16.63
CA GLY A 88 10.69 -1.76 15.23
C GLY A 88 10.71 -2.92 14.22
N ARG A 89 10.50 -4.17 14.66
CA ARG A 89 10.39 -5.33 13.77
C ARG A 89 8.97 -5.43 13.22
N ARG A 90 8.80 -6.04 12.04
CA ARG A 90 7.49 -6.18 11.43
C ARG A 90 6.60 -7.12 12.25
N ALA A 91 5.47 -6.58 12.72
CA ALA A 91 4.44 -7.32 13.44
C ALA A 91 3.25 -7.69 12.52
N GLY A 92 2.95 -6.86 11.52
CA GLY A 92 1.89 -7.13 10.57
C GLY A 92 1.76 -6.07 9.49
N ARG A 93 0.78 -6.27 8.62
CA ARG A 93 0.43 -5.33 7.54
C ARG A 93 -1.05 -5.37 7.23
N VAL A 94 -1.61 -4.20 6.96
CA VAL A 94 -2.98 -4.07 6.48
C VAL A 94 -2.94 -3.90 4.96
N MET A 95 -3.70 -4.72 4.25
CA MET A 95 -3.75 -4.78 2.79
C MET A 95 -5.18 -4.55 2.31
N GLY A 96 -5.33 -3.97 1.11
CA GLY A 96 -6.63 -3.74 0.50
C GLY A 96 -7.53 -2.83 1.35
N THR A 97 -8.84 -3.13 1.40
CA THR A 97 -9.78 -2.33 2.17
C THR A 97 -9.53 -2.43 3.66
N ARG A 98 -9.51 -3.64 4.26
CA ARG A 98 -9.44 -3.84 5.73
C ARG A 98 -8.83 -5.21 6.15
N HIS A 99 -7.92 -5.79 5.36
CA HIS A 99 -7.39 -7.13 5.63
C HIS A 99 -6.03 -7.09 6.33
N LEU A 100 -5.88 -7.77 7.48
CA LEU A 100 -4.59 -7.95 8.16
C LEU A 100 -3.91 -9.24 7.72
N HIS A 101 -2.61 -9.14 7.44
CA HIS A 101 -1.69 -10.26 7.53
C HIS A 101 -0.74 -10.01 8.70
N ALA A 102 -0.84 -10.82 9.74
CA ALA A 102 -0.04 -10.71 10.95
C ALA A 102 1.13 -11.69 10.95
N GLU A 103 2.29 -11.23 11.41
CA GLU A 103 3.42 -12.07 11.82
C GLU A 103 3.53 -12.19 13.35
N ASP A 104 2.83 -11.33 14.09
CA ASP A 104 2.76 -11.30 15.56
C ASP A 104 1.40 -11.82 16.07
N LEU A 105 1.43 -12.74 17.03
CA LEU A 105 0.22 -13.39 17.57
C LEU A 105 -0.63 -12.46 18.44
N GLU A 106 -0.01 -11.53 19.17
CA GLU A 106 -0.75 -10.54 19.96
C GLU A 106 -1.45 -9.54 19.04
N LEU A 107 -0.77 -9.11 17.97
CA LEU A 107 -1.39 -8.28 16.93
C LEU A 107 -2.60 -8.98 16.31
N GLN A 108 -2.47 -10.25 15.93
CA GLN A 108 -3.57 -11.04 15.37
C GLN A 108 -4.76 -11.09 16.34
N LYS A 109 -4.50 -11.34 17.63
CA LYS A 109 -5.54 -11.39 18.66
C LYS A 109 -6.27 -10.05 18.82
N ILE A 110 -5.53 -8.96 18.98
CA ILE A 110 -6.11 -7.60 19.09
C ILE A 110 -6.93 -7.26 17.86
N TRP A 111 -6.44 -7.64 16.68
CA TRP A 111 -7.14 -7.41 15.44
C TRP A 111 -8.49 -8.12 15.41
N ASP A 112 -8.51 -9.41 15.70
CA ASP A 112 -9.73 -10.21 15.68
C ASP A 112 -10.75 -9.76 16.74
N GLU A 113 -10.28 -9.34 17.92
CA GLU A 113 -11.15 -8.90 19.02
C GLU A 113 -11.67 -7.48 18.85
N LYS A 114 -10.87 -6.55 18.29
CA LYS A 114 -11.15 -5.11 18.35
C LYS A 114 -11.28 -4.43 16.99
N VAL A 115 -10.47 -4.84 16.01
CA VAL A 115 -10.42 -4.15 14.70
C VAL A 115 -11.40 -4.78 13.71
N ARG A 116 -11.48 -6.12 13.67
CA ARG A 116 -12.36 -6.87 12.75
C ARG A 116 -13.84 -6.56 12.96
N VAL A 117 -14.22 -6.17 14.18
CA VAL A 117 -15.60 -5.85 14.57
C VAL A 117 -15.97 -4.38 14.33
N LEU A 118 -15.04 -3.53 13.86
CA LEU A 118 -15.34 -2.13 13.55
C LEU A 118 -16.29 -2.01 12.37
N ILE A 119 -17.36 -1.24 12.56
CA ILE A 119 -18.31 -0.86 11.52
C ILE A 119 -18.26 0.66 11.41
N GLU A 120 -17.52 1.13 10.42
CA GLU A 120 -17.33 2.56 10.16
C GLU A 120 -17.88 2.94 8.78
N PRO A 121 -18.42 4.17 8.63
CA PRO A 121 -19.16 4.60 7.44
C PRO A 121 -18.28 4.68 6.19
N ASP A 122 -17.00 4.96 6.37
CA ASP A 122 -16.02 5.00 5.30
C ASP A 122 -14.66 4.50 5.79
N ASP A 123 -13.74 4.48 4.84
CA ASP A 123 -12.40 3.96 4.98
C ASP A 123 -11.45 4.90 5.72
N ALA A 124 -11.72 6.21 5.76
CA ALA A 124 -10.93 7.17 6.52
C ALA A 124 -11.26 7.09 8.02
N ALA A 125 -12.55 7.02 8.37
CA ALA A 125 -13.02 6.80 9.74
C ALA A 125 -12.53 5.44 10.29
N TRP A 126 -12.56 4.41 9.45
CA TRP A 126 -12.03 3.09 9.81
C TRP A 126 -10.52 3.13 10.06
N ASP A 127 -9.75 3.79 9.20
CA ASP A 127 -8.30 3.93 9.35
C ASP A 127 -7.92 4.61 10.66
N GLU A 128 -8.60 5.70 11.00
CA GLU A 128 -8.39 6.43 12.25
C GLU A 128 -8.61 5.54 13.47
N LYS A 129 -9.77 4.86 13.53
CA LYS A 129 -10.14 3.99 14.65
C LYS A 129 -9.23 2.77 14.76
N MET A 130 -8.90 2.14 13.64
CA MET A 130 -7.94 1.04 13.60
C MET A 130 -6.57 1.52 14.12
N CYS A 131 -6.10 2.67 13.66
CA CYS A 131 -4.82 3.22 14.09
C CYS A 131 -4.78 3.52 15.59
N GLU A 132 -5.86 4.08 16.15
CA GLU A 132 -5.99 4.31 17.58
C GLU A 132 -5.86 3.01 18.38
N ILE A 133 -6.65 1.98 18.02
CA ILE A 133 -6.66 0.68 18.71
C ILE A 133 -5.26 0.04 18.71
N ILE A 134 -4.63 -0.01 17.54
CA ILE A 134 -3.33 -0.67 17.37
C ILE A 134 -2.21 0.10 18.09
N ARG A 135 -2.22 1.45 18.05
CA ARG A 135 -1.26 2.28 18.81
C ARG A 135 -1.46 2.16 20.31
N SER A 136 -2.71 2.13 20.79
CA SER A 136 -3.02 1.93 22.22
C SER A 136 -2.58 0.56 22.72
N ALA A 137 -2.47 -0.43 21.84
CA ALA A 137 -1.91 -1.74 22.17
C ALA A 137 -0.36 -1.78 22.17
N GLY A 138 0.30 -0.66 21.85
CA GLY A 138 1.76 -0.54 21.90
C GLY A 138 2.48 -0.87 20.60
N PHE A 139 1.77 -1.06 19.49
CA PHE A 139 2.37 -1.21 18.16
C PHE A 139 2.61 0.15 17.50
N ILE A 140 3.59 0.19 16.60
CA ILE A 140 3.93 1.36 15.80
C ILE A 140 3.32 1.19 14.41
N ILE A 141 2.62 2.21 13.91
CA ILE A 141 2.01 2.19 12.57
C ILE A 141 2.76 3.15 11.65
N ARG A 142 3.07 2.68 10.45
CA ARG A 142 3.54 3.48 9.32
C ARG A 142 2.48 3.41 8.22
N ASP A 143 1.88 4.56 7.92
CA ASP A 143 0.98 4.76 6.77
C ASP A 143 1.76 5.01 5.47
#